data_AF-A0A4S8M957-F1
#
_entry.id   AF-A0A4S8M957-F1
#
_cell.length_a   1.000
_cell.length_b   1.000
_cell.length_c   1.000
_cell.angle_alpha   90.00
_cell.angle_beta   90.00
_cell.angle_gamma   90.00
#
_symmetry.space_group_name_H-M   'P 1'
#
loop_
_entity.id
_entity.type
_entity.pdbx_description
1 polymer ?
#
loop_
_entity_poly.entity_id
_entity_poly.type
_entity_poly.pdbx_seq_one_letter_code
_entity_poly.pdbx_strand_id
1 'polypeptide(L)' 'DISTQMAYVEQQRLDGYDMIVKHALKRKAAFDRRVMRRFPGEVIFQKGQLVQIKKEKDGHRAENKLLPRWSVPHRVVER' A
#
# COMPACT_ATOMS: atom_id res chain seq x y z
N ASP A 1 40.82 -9.55 4.89
CA ASP A 1 40.66 -9.48 3.44
C ASP A 1 39.43 -8.60 3.13
N ILE A 2 39.62 -7.54 2.36
CA ILE A 2 38.60 -6.54 2.03
C ILE A 2 37.52 -7.15 1.12
N SER A 3 37.89 -8.10 0.27
CA SER A 3 36.97 -8.76 -0.65
C SER A 3 35.87 -9.55 0.08
N THR A 4 36.24 -10.25 1.15
CA THR A 4 35.32 -10.99 2.02
C THR A 4 34.33 -10.06 2.73
N GLN A 5 34.81 -8.91 3.19
CA GLN A 5 33.97 -7.92 3.84
C GLN A 5 32.98 -7.27 2.86
N MET A 6 33.42 -6.96 1.63
CA MET A 6 32.55 -6.43 0.58
C MET A 6 31.45 -7.43 0.18
N ALA A 7 31.81 -8.71 0.04
CA ALA A 7 30.83 -9.76 -0.26
C ALA A 7 29.77 -9.90 0.86
N TYR A 8 30.19 -9.82 2.12
CA TYR A 8 29.27 -9.88 3.27
C TYR A 8 28.29 -8.69 3.31
N VAL A 9 28.78 -7.47 3.03
CA VAL A 9 27.93 -6.27 2.99
C VAL A 9 26.89 -6.33 1.88
N GLU A 10 27.27 -6.80 0.68
CA GLU A 10 26.31 -6.98 -0.41
C GLU A 10 25.26 -8.05 -0.08
N GLN A 11 25.66 -9.16 0.55
CA GLN A 11 24.71 -10.16 1.01
C GLN A 11 23.73 -9.59 2.05
N GLN A 12 24.21 -8.84 3.03
CA GLN A 12 23.36 -8.23 4.05
C GLN A 12 22.36 -7.23 3.45
N ARG A 13 22.75 -6.51 2.41
CA ARG A 13 21.86 -5.60 1.67
C ARG A 13 20.74 -6.37 0.95
N LEU A 14 21.07 -7.47 0.29
CA LEU A 14 20.09 -8.33 -0.39
C LEU A 14 19.13 -8.98 0.62
N ASP A 15 19.65 -9.51 1.72
CA ASP A 15 18.87 -10.12 2.79
C ASP A 15 17.92 -9.10 3.43
N GLY A 16 18.40 -7.87 3.67
CA GLY A 16 17.59 -6.77 4.18
C GLY A 16 16.43 -6.42 3.23
N TYR A 17 16.69 -6.37 1.93
CA TYR A 17 15.65 -6.12 0.94
C TYR A 17 14.63 -7.25 0.85
N ASP A 18 15.08 -8.50 0.83
CA ASP A 18 14.20 -9.68 0.84
C ASP A 18 13.29 -9.69 2.08
N MET A 19 13.83 -9.35 3.26
CA MET A 19 13.03 -9.21 4.48
C MET A 19 11.97 -8.11 4.38
N ILE A 20 12.27 -6.97 3.75
CA ILE A 20 11.30 -5.90 3.50
C ILE A 20 10.18 -6.41 2.57
N VAL A 21 10.53 -7.10 1.48
CA VAL A 21 9.55 -7.66 0.53
C VAL A 21 8.67 -8.71 1.22
N LYS A 22 9.27 -9.67 1.93
CA LYS A 22 8.53 -10.69 2.69
C LYS A 22 7.57 -10.07 3.71
N HIS A 23 8.02 -9.04 4.43
CA HIS A 23 7.17 -8.31 5.36
C HIS A 23 5.99 -7.60 4.65
N ALA A 24 6.26 -6.94 3.52
CA ALA A 24 5.22 -6.28 2.72
C ALA A 24 4.17 -7.28 2.20
N LEU A 25 4.61 -8.43 1.68
CA LEU A 25 3.74 -9.51 1.22
C LEU A 25 2.87 -10.05 2.37
N LYS A 26 3.45 -10.30 3.54
CA LYS A 26 2.70 -10.76 4.74
C LYS A 26 1.62 -9.76 5.15
N ARG A 27 1.95 -8.46 5.14
CA ARG A 27 1.00 -7.37 5.46
C ARG A 27 -0.12 -7.28 4.43
N LYS A 28 0.20 -7.41 3.14
CA LYS A 28 -0.79 -7.46 2.05
C LYS A 28 -1.73 -8.64 2.22
N ALA A 29 -1.21 -9.86 2.40
CA ALA A 29 -2.03 -11.05 2.61
C ALA A 29 -2.94 -10.96 3.84
N ALA A 30 -2.48 -10.34 4.93
CA ALA A 30 -3.31 -10.09 6.11
C ALA A 30 -4.39 -9.02 5.86
N PHE A 31 -4.09 -8.01 5.06
CA PHE A 31 -5.08 -7.02 4.63
C PHE A 31 -6.14 -7.65 3.73
N ASP A 32 -5.73 -8.36 2.68
CA ASP A 32 -6.62 -9.02 1.73
C ASP A 32 -7.57 -9.99 2.45
N ARG A 33 -7.06 -10.83 3.36
CA ARG A 33 -7.91 -11.71 4.19
C ARG A 33 -8.95 -10.96 5.01
N ARG A 34 -8.60 -9.79 5.57
CA ARG A 34 -9.55 -8.97 6.34
C ARG A 34 -10.61 -8.33 5.44
N VAL A 35 -10.22 -7.86 4.26
CA VAL A 35 -11.15 -7.31 3.27
C VAL A 35 -12.13 -8.39 2.83
N MET A 36 -11.64 -9.54 2.39
CA MET A 36 -12.48 -10.65 1.93
C MET A 36 -13.43 -11.18 3.01
N ARG A 37 -13.01 -11.17 4.28
CA ARG A 37 -13.89 -11.57 5.40
C ARG A 37 -15.01 -10.57 5.66
N ARG A 38 -14.78 -9.27 5.46
CA ARG A 38 -15.76 -8.21 5.78
C ARG A 38 -16.70 -7.93 4.62
N PHE A 39 -16.16 -7.91 3.40
CA PHE A 39 -16.90 -7.69 2.16
C PHE A 39 -16.38 -8.70 1.13
N PRO A 40 -16.92 -9.92 1.09
CA PRO A 40 -16.50 -10.92 0.13
C PRO A 40 -16.96 -10.50 -1.27
N GLY A 41 -16.07 -9.89 -2.06
CA GLY A 41 -16.29 -9.61 -3.48
C GLY A 41 -16.00 -8.18 -3.91
N GLU A 42 -16.30 -7.91 -5.18
CA GLU A 42 -16.24 -6.57 -5.77
C GLU A 42 -17.23 -5.64 -5.05
N VAL A 43 -16.75 -4.47 -4.61
CA VAL A 43 -17.61 -3.44 -4.03
C VAL A 43 -18.26 -2.67 -5.17
N ILE A 44 -19.50 -3.03 -5.49
CA ILE A 44 -20.30 -2.31 -6.49
C ILE A 44 -20.98 -1.12 -5.81
N PHE A 45 -20.61 0.09 -6.22
CA PHE A 45 -21.27 1.30 -5.73
C PHE A 45 -22.62 1.51 -6.42
N GLN A 46 -23.62 1.88 -5.62
CA GLN A 46 -24.96 2.19 -6.10
C GLN A 46 -25.18 3.69 -6.20
N LYS A 47 -26.04 4.11 -7.13
CA LYS A 47 -26.45 5.51 -7.27
C LYS A 47 -26.91 6.08 -5.92
N GLY A 48 -26.40 7.25 -5.57
CA GLY A 48 -26.69 7.96 -4.33
C GLY A 48 -25.79 7.62 -3.14
N GLN A 49 -24.98 6.55 -3.21
CA GLN A 49 -23.99 6.23 -2.18
C GLN A 49 -22.87 7.27 -2.13
N LEU A 50 -22.35 7.50 -0.92
CA LEU A 50 -21.20 8.37 -0.70
C LEU A 50 -19.89 7.58 -0.85
N VAL A 51 -18.99 8.11 -1.67
CA VAL A 51 -17.66 7.55 -1.94
C VAL A 51 -16.59 8.62 -1.77
N GLN A 52 -15.37 8.21 -1.46
CA GLN A 52 -14.20 9.09 -1.45
C GLN A 52 -13.15 8.55 -2.40
N ILE A 53 -12.56 9.45 -3.18
CA ILE A 53 -11.56 9.10 -4.19
C ILE A 53 -10.19 9.20 -3.53
N LYS A 54 -9.41 8.13 -3.64
CA LYS A 54 -8.02 8.13 -3.18
C LYS A 54 -7.18 8.94 -4.16
N LYS A 55 -6.54 9.99 -3.69
CA LYS A 55 -5.55 10.71 -4.49
C LYS A 55 -4.27 9.89 -4.56
N GLU A 56 -3.76 9.68 -5.77
CA GLU A 56 -2.40 9.18 -5.94
C GLU A 56 -1.42 10.27 -5.53
N LYS A 57 -0.32 9.89 -4.88
CA LYS A 57 0.67 10.87 -4.41
C LYS A 57 1.78 11.00 -5.43
N ASP A 58 2.24 12.24 -5.63
CA ASP A 58 3.54 12.52 -6.21
C ASP A 58 4.64 12.29 -5.15
N GLY A 59 4.91 11.01 -4.86
CA GLY A 59 6.10 10.57 -4.13
C GLY A 59 6.10 10.70 -2.60
N HIS A 60 7.30 10.51 -2.02
CA HIS A 60 7.54 10.38 -0.57
C HIS A 60 7.94 11.67 0.15
N ARG A 61 7.76 12.83 -0.49
CA ARG A 61 8.12 14.13 0.08
C ARG A 61 7.40 14.37 1.40
N ALA A 62 8.10 15.00 2.34
CA ALA A 62 7.61 15.22 3.70
C ALA A 62 6.32 16.06 3.71
N GLU A 63 6.23 17.09 2.86
CA GLU A 63 5.04 17.93 2.66
C GLU A 63 3.78 17.12 2.31
N ASN A 64 3.93 16.05 1.52
CA ASN A 64 2.80 15.20 1.15
C ASN A 64 2.29 14.36 2.32
N LYS A 65 3.06 14.17 3.40
CA LYS A 65 2.66 13.32 4.54
C LYS A 65 1.47 13.88 5.30
N LEU A 66 1.32 15.22 5.32
CA LEU A 66 0.25 15.92 6.05
C LEU A 66 -1.00 16.18 5.20
N LEU A 67 -0.92 15.98 3.88
CA LEU A 67 -2.07 16.19 2.99
C LEU A 67 -3.10 15.05 3.12
N PRO A 68 -4.40 15.38 3.13
CA PRO A 68 -5.47 14.38 3.10
C PRO A 68 -5.33 13.45 1.89
N ARG A 69 -5.37 12.14 2.14
CA ARG A 69 -5.27 11.11 1.08
C ARG A 69 -6.58 10.87 0.34
N TRP A 70 -7.70 11.24 0.96
CA TRP A 70 -9.04 11.04 0.45
C TRP A 70 -9.64 12.39 0.05
N SER A 71 -10.40 12.42 -1.04
CA SER A 71 -11.19 13.60 -1.40
C SER A 71 -12.33 13.84 -0.41
N VAL A 72 -13.02 14.97 -0.55
CA VAL A 72 -14.32 15.16 0.09
C VAL A 72 -15.30 14.05 -0.35
N PRO A 73 -16.33 13.72 0.44
CA PRO A 73 -17.33 12.75 0.02
C PRO A 73 -18.07 13.18 -1.26
N HIS A 74 -18.14 12.29 -2.24
CA HIS A 74 -18.88 12.46 -3.50
C HIS A 74 -20.04 11.49 -3.56
N ARG A 75 -21.13 11.84 -4.24
CA ARG A 75 -22.24 10.91 -4.53
C ARG A 75 -22.06 10.27 -5.89
N VAL A 76 -22.32 8.97 -5.97
CA VAL A 76 -22.39 8.25 -7.25
C VAL A 76 -23.65 8.67 -8.00
N VAL A 77 -23.48 9.24 -9.19
CA VAL A 77 -24.59 9.69 -10.05
C VAL A 77 -25.00 8.58 -11.01
N GLU A 78 -24.02 7.90 -11.60
CA GLU A 78 -24.17 6.77 -12.52
C GLU A 78 -22.95 5.83 -12.42
N ARG A 79 -23.05 4.64 -13.03
CA ARG A 79 -22.00 3.61 -13.03
C ARG A 79 -21.10 3.75 -14.25
#